data_AF-A0A5B0P2Z1-F1
#
_entry.id   AF-A0A5B0P2Z1-F1
#
_cell.length_a   1.000
_cell.length_b   1.000
_cell.length_c   1.000
_cell.angle_alpha   90.00
_cell.angle_beta   90.00
_cell.angle_gamma   90.00
#
_symmetry.space_group_name_H-M   'P 1'
#
loop_
_entity.id
_entity.type
_entity.pdbx_description
1 polymer ?
#
loop_
_entity_poly.entity_id
_entity_poly.type
_entity_poly.pdbx_seq_one_letter_code
_entity_poly.pdbx_strand_id
1 'polypeptide(L)'
;MESTTTTTSLNHQPQDPIPILNQVNELLDIKDLEQATRLLNSLNGWPKVLTRDWLQMARRHLELNQAIQFIEAKATLQSLLL
;
A
#
# COMPACT_ATOMS: atom_id res chain seq x y z
N MET A 1 1.33 42.98 31.08
CA MET A 1 1.43 43.21 29.62
C MET A 1 2.92 43.07 29.33
N GLU A 2 3.46 42.01 28.74
CA GLU A 2 2.95 40.98 27.83
C GLU A 2 3.62 39.62 28.14
N SER A 3 2.90 38.53 27.93
CA SER A 3 3.36 37.17 28.21
C SER A 3 4.08 36.55 27.01
N THR A 4 5.24 35.97 27.31
CA THR A 4 5.84 34.73 26.75
C THR A 4 6.14 34.63 25.26
N THR A 5 7.45 34.58 25.00
CA THR A 5 8.11 33.95 23.86
C THR A 5 7.77 32.46 23.72
N THR A 6 7.91 31.96 22.48
CA THR A 6 8.09 30.54 22.10
C THR A 6 6.84 29.66 22.12
N THR A 7 6.29 29.32 20.95
CA THR A 7 6.11 27.91 20.54
C THR A 7 6.00 27.79 19.02
N THR A 8 7.14 27.57 18.38
CA THR A 8 7.24 26.72 17.19
C THR A 8 6.74 25.33 17.56
N SER A 9 5.71 24.83 16.89
CA SER A 9 5.68 23.44 16.40
C SER A 9 4.35 23.19 15.70
N LEU A 10 4.44 23.03 14.38
CA LEU A 10 3.40 22.48 13.53
C LEU A 10 2.97 21.13 14.12
N ASN A 11 1.71 21.05 14.53
CA ASN A 11 1.06 19.86 15.05
C ASN A 11 0.99 18.77 13.97
N HIS A 12 2.05 17.97 13.82
CA HIS A 12 2.00 16.71 13.10
C HIS A 12 1.50 15.65 14.09
N GLN A 13 0.16 15.50 14.18
CA GLN A 13 -0.42 14.36 14.89
C GLN A 13 0.23 13.08 14.34
N PRO A 14 0.81 12.21 15.18
CA PRO A 14 1.21 10.89 14.73
C PRO A 14 -0.05 10.21 14.21
N GLN A 15 -0.11 9.91 12.90
CA GLN A 15 -1.22 9.12 12.36
C GLN A 15 -1.21 7.77 13.08
N ASP A 16 -2.29 7.49 13.81
CA ASP A 16 -2.48 6.20 14.44
C ASP A 16 -2.52 5.12 13.34
N PRO A 17 -1.64 4.10 13.39
CA PRO A 17 -1.56 3.09 12.34
C PRO A 17 -2.69 2.06 12.42
N ILE A 18 -3.35 1.94 13.58
CA ILE A 18 -4.33 0.87 13.85
C ILE A 18 -5.56 0.92 12.93
N PRO A 19 -6.20 2.08 12.68
CA PRO A 19 -7.34 2.14 11.76
C PRO A 19 -6.96 1.72 10.33
N ILE A 20 -5.77 2.09 9.86
CA ILE A 20 -5.27 1.72 8.54
C ILE A 20 -5.02 0.22 8.46
N LEU A 21 -4.45 -0.38 9.51
CA LEU A 21 -4.23 -1.83 9.56
C LEU A 21 -5.55 -2.62 9.57
N ASN A 22 -6.58 -2.14 10.26
CA ASN A 22 -7.91 -2.75 10.23
C ASN A 22 -8.50 -2.72 8.81
N GLN A 23 -8.42 -1.57 8.13
CA GLN A 23 -8.89 -1.46 6.74
C GLN A 23 -8.07 -2.35 5.79
N VAL A 24 -6.76 -2.45 5.98
CA VAL A 24 -5.92 -3.38 5.24
C VAL A 24 -6.37 -4.83 5.46
N ASN A 25 -6.73 -5.20 6.68
CA ASN A 25 -7.25 -6.55 6.97
C ASN A 25 -8.55 -6.83 6.20
N GLU A 26 -9.51 -5.89 6.23
CA GLU A 26 -10.76 -6.01 5.48
C GLU A 26 -10.52 -6.16 3.96
N LEU A 27 -9.53 -5.45 3.41
CA LEU A 27 -9.17 -5.56 2.00
C LEU A 27 -8.53 -6.91 1.65
N LEU A 28 -7.73 -7.46 2.55
CA LEU A 28 -7.15 -8.79 2.37
C LEU A 28 -8.22 -9.89 2.42
N ASP A 29 -9.26 -9.73 3.24
CA ASP A 29 -10.40 -10.66 3.31
C ASP A 29 -11.16 -10.72 1.98
N ILE A 30 -11.32 -9.59 1.29
CA ILE A 30 -11.91 -9.53 -0.06
C ILE A 30 -10.91 -9.81 -1.19
N LYS A 31 -9.68 -10.21 -0.86
CA LYS A 31 -8.58 -10.51 -1.80
C LYS A 31 -8.13 -9.31 -2.66
N ASP A 32 -8.38 -8.08 -2.21
CA ASP A 32 -7.91 -6.87 -2.87
C ASP A 32 -6.49 -6.50 -2.40
N LEU A 33 -5.51 -7.24 -2.94
CA LEU A 33 -4.10 -7.04 -2.61
C LEU A 33 -3.58 -5.69 -3.07
N GLU A 34 -4.10 -5.14 -4.17
CA GLU A 34 -3.62 -3.87 -4.73
C GLU A 34 -3.99 -2.71 -3.80
N GLN A 35 -5.25 -2.62 -3.39
CA GLN A 35 -5.71 -1.58 -2.47
C GLN A 35 -5.08 -1.74 -1.09
N ALA A 36 -4.95 -2.97 -0.60
CA ALA A 36 -4.23 -3.26 0.65
C ALA A 36 -2.78 -2.76 0.60
N THR A 37 -2.07 -3.00 -0.51
CA THR A 37 -0.69 -2.54 -0.72
C THR A 37 -0.60 -1.02 -0.76
N ARG A 38 -1.55 -0.33 -1.41
CA ARG A 38 -1.60 1.14 -1.49
C ARG A 38 -1.82 1.77 -0.12
N LEU A 39 -2.77 1.24 0.67
CA LEU A 39 -3.05 1.72 2.02
C LEU A 39 -1.88 1.46 2.97
N LEU A 40 -1.24 0.30 2.88
CA LEU A 40 -0.09 0.02 3.73
C LEU A 40 1.13 0.89 3.36
N ASN A 41 1.25 1.30 2.09
CA ASN A 41 2.28 2.23 1.64
C ASN A 41 2.05 3.69 2.11
N SER A 42 0.82 4.05 2.50
CA SER A 42 0.51 5.37 3.06
C SER A 42 0.97 5.53 4.52
N LEU A 43 1.27 4.41 5.21
CA LEU A 43 1.86 4.43 6.55
C LEU A 43 3.19 5.17 6.57
N ASN A 44 3.44 5.86 7.68
CA ASN A 44 4.63 6.67 7.93
C ASN A 44 5.30 6.25 9.25
N GLY A 45 6.59 6.55 9.40
CA GLY A 45 7.36 6.22 10.60
C GLY A 45 7.62 4.72 10.79
N TRP A 46 7.63 4.27 12.04
CA TRP A 46 7.93 2.88 12.42
C TRP A 46 7.02 1.81 11.79
N PRO A 47 5.68 2.01 11.70
CA PRO A 47 4.78 1.07 11.04
C PRO A 47 5.17 0.77 9.60
N LYS A 48 5.68 1.76 8.85
CA LYS A 48 6.15 1.59 7.46
C LYS A 48 7.38 0.69 7.36
N VAL A 49 8.27 0.78 8.36
CA VAL A 49 9.49 -0.05 8.40
C VAL A 49 9.13 -1.51 8.65
N LEU A 50 8.18 -1.76 9.56
CA LEU A 50 7.68 -3.11 9.85
C LEU A 50 6.97 -3.74 8.65
N THR A 51 6.25 -2.95 7.86
CA THR A 51 5.47 -3.46 6.71
C THR A 51 6.28 -3.58 5.43
N ARG A 52 7.54 -3.12 5.42
CA ARG A 52 8.38 -3.05 4.22
C ARG A 52 8.56 -4.40 3.54
N ASP A 53 8.88 -5.44 4.30
CA ASP A 53 9.19 -6.75 3.75
C ASP A 53 7.93 -7.42 3.18
N TRP A 54 6.79 -7.22 3.85
CA TRP A 54 5.48 -7.63 3.35
C TRP A 54 5.12 -6.86 2.06
N LEU A 55 5.31 -5.54 2.02
CA LEU A 55 5.06 -4.69 0.84
C LEU A 55 5.89 -5.14 -0.37
N GLN A 56 7.14 -5.55 -0.15
CA GLN A 56 8.00 -6.08 -1.20
C GLN A 56 7.45 -7.39 -1.78
N MET A 57 6.98 -8.30 -0.93
CA MET A 57 6.36 -9.55 -1.37
C MET A 57 5.03 -9.31 -2.10
N ALA A 58 4.20 -8.41 -1.59
CA ALA A 58 2.93 -8.04 -2.22
C ALA A 58 3.15 -7.46 -3.64
N ARG A 59 4.14 -6.58 -3.82
CA ARG A 59 4.50 -6.05 -5.15
C ARG A 59 4.94 -7.14 -6.12
N ARG A 60 5.80 -8.06 -5.69
CA ARG A 60 6.23 -9.19 -6.55
C ARG A 60 5.05 -10.06 -6.98
N HIS A 61 4.10 -10.28 -6.09
CA HIS A 61 2.88 -11.03 -6.42
C HIS A 61 2.02 -10.28 -7.46
N LEU A 62 1.88 -8.96 -7.32
CA LEU A 62 1.17 -8.14 -8.31
C LEU A 62 1.88 -8.12 -9.67
N GLU A 63 3.21 -8.01 -9.68
CA GLU A 63 4.03 -8.07 -10.89
C GLU A 63 3.88 -9.43 -11.60
N LEU A 64 3.88 -10.53 -10.85
CA LEU A 64 3.64 -11.87 -11.40
C LEU A 64 2.25 -11.99 -12.03
N ASN A 65 1.21 -11.51 -11.33
CA ASN A 65 -0.15 -11.49 -11.87
C ASN A 65 -0.26 -10.67 -13.16
N GLN A 66 0.41 -9.51 -13.21
CA GLN A 66 0.46 -8.68 -14.41
C GLN A 66 1.19 -9.39 -15.56
N ALA A 67 2.30 -10.06 -15.28
CA ALA A 67 3.03 -10.82 -16.29
C ALA A 67 2.21 -11.98 -16.86
N ILE A 68 1.46 -12.69 -16.02
CA ILE A 68 0.54 -13.76 -16.45
C ILE A 68 -0.54 -13.20 -17.36
N GLN A 69 -1.22 -12.13 -16.94
CA GLN A 69 -2.26 -11.46 -17.75
C GLN A 69 -1.71 -11.00 -19.11
N PHE A 70 -0.47 -10.49 -19.14
CA PHE A 70 0.18 -10.09 -20.38
C PHE A 70 0.45 -11.28 -21.31
N ILE A 71 0.90 -12.41 -20.77
CA ILE A 71 1.13 -13.64 -21.55
C ILE A 71 -0.19 -14.19 -22.10
N GLU A 72 -1.25 -14.24 -21.29
CA GLU A 72 -2.57 -14.69 -21.71
C GLU A 72 -3.17 -13.80 -22.80
N ALA A 73 -3.05 -12.48 -22.64
CA ALA A 73 -3.45 -11.52 -23.67
C ALA A 73 -2.69 -11.76 -24.98
N LYS A 74 -1.36 -11.97 -24.92
CA LYS A 74 -0.57 -12.30 -26.10
C LYS A 74 -0.98 -13.62 -26.76
N ALA A 75 -1.25 -14.66 -25.98
CA ALA A 75 -1.68 -15.96 -26.50
C ALA A 75 -3.05 -15.86 -27.19
N THR A 76 -3.98 -15.09 -26.59
CA THR A 76 -5.30 -14.83 -27.18
C THR A 76 -5.17 -14.09 -28.52
N LEU A 77 -4.35 -13.04 -28.57
CA LEU A 77 -4.10 -12.30 -29.82
C LEU A 77 -3.46 -13.19 -30.88
N GLN A 78 -2.51 -14.05 -30.52
CA GLN A 78 -1.92 -15.00 -31.46
C GLN A 78 -2.94 -16.00 -31.99
N SER A 79 -3.85 -16.50 -31.16
CA SER A 79 -4.92 -17.41 -31.59
C SER A 79 -5.94 -16.77 -32.52
N LEU A 80 -6.11 -15.45 -32.49
CA LEU A 80 -7.03 -14.72 -33.39
C LEU A 80 -6.38 -14.36 -34.73
N LEU A 81 -5.05 -14.35 -34.80
CA LEU A 81 -4.26 -14.04 -36.00
C LEU A 81 -3.84 -15.28 -36.79
N LEU A 82 -4.00 -16.47 -36.20
CA LEU A 82 -3.84 -17.78 -36.85
C LEU A 82 -5.15 -18.21 -37.50
#